data_AF-A0A4Y3ULG0-F1
#
_entry.id   AF-A0A4Y3ULG0-F1
#
_cell.length_a   1.000
_cell.length_b   1.000
_cell.length_c   1.000
_cell.angle_alpha   90.00
_cell.angle_beta   90.00
_cell.angle_gamma   90.00
#
_symmetry.space_group_name_H-M   'P 1'
#
loop_
_entity.id
_entity.type
_entity.pdbx_description
1 polymer ?
#
loop_
_entity_poly.entity_id
_entity_poly.type
_entity_poly.pdbx_seq_one_letter_code
_entity_poly.pdbx_strand_id
1 'polypeptide(L)'
;MRIVVTGPAEAATPLVAAALAARLRARYLDTAELYPARVRPGGPTLGEVWLEALALAFTRERALVASSGSLSRARRDLIRARVPGVVFVELVVDDQAAPPRRSRWRRAKPVERPAIEPLAGDEPGVRIADDADLASIVDRIAQLLSGAGQDQPVRDQSLR
;
A
#
# COMPACT_ATOMS: atom_id res chain seq x y z
N MET A 1 -6.20 12.31 -5.94
CA MET A 1 -6.05 10.84 -5.95
C MET A 1 -5.19 10.44 -4.77
N ARG A 2 -5.65 9.51 -3.94
CA ARG A 2 -4.98 9.15 -2.68
C ARG A 2 -4.87 7.64 -2.61
N ILE A 3 -3.70 7.10 -2.93
CA ILE A 3 -3.51 5.64 -3.04
C ILE A 3 -2.49 5.20 -2.00
N VAL A 4 -2.79 4.10 -1.31
CA VAL A 4 -1.82 3.39 -0.46
C VAL A 4 -1.61 2.00 -1.07
N VAL A 5 -0.39 1.73 -1.54
CA VAL A 5 0.04 0.38 -1.92
C VAL A 5 0.54 -0.33 -0.67
N THR A 6 -0.01 -1.50 -0.38
CA THR A 6 0.32 -2.33 0.78
C THR A 6 0.60 -3.76 0.34
N GLY A 7 1.39 -4.50 1.10
CA GLY A 7 1.68 -5.90 0.79
C GLY A 7 2.62 -6.55 1.81
N PRO A 8 2.83 -7.87 1.73
CA PRO A 8 3.83 -8.58 2.52
C PRO A 8 5.25 -8.05 2.28
N ALA A 9 6.19 -8.50 3.10
CA ALA A 9 7.60 -8.11 2.99
C ALA A 9 8.22 -8.46 1.64
N GLU A 10 7.72 -9.55 1.07
CA GLU A 10 8.12 -10.18 -0.17
C GLU A 10 7.62 -9.40 -1.38
N ALA A 11 6.53 -8.64 -1.21
CA ALA A 11 5.96 -7.85 -2.29
C ALA A 11 6.86 -6.67 -2.64
N ALA A 12 6.92 -6.33 -3.92
CA ALA A 12 7.68 -5.20 -4.41
C ALA A 12 6.98 -3.84 -4.18
N THR A 13 6.33 -3.64 -3.02
CA THR A 13 5.45 -2.48 -2.74
C THR A 13 6.10 -1.12 -3.03
N PRO A 14 7.35 -0.82 -2.58
CA PRO A 14 7.97 0.47 -2.90
C PRO A 14 8.19 0.68 -4.40
N LEU A 15 8.62 -0.38 -5.11
CA LEU A 15 8.88 -0.33 -6.54
C LEU A 15 7.59 -0.14 -7.35
N VAL A 16 6.56 -0.92 -7.02
CA VAL A 16 5.24 -0.82 -7.66
C VAL A 16 4.60 0.54 -7.37
N ALA A 17 4.67 1.03 -6.14
CA ALA A 17 4.12 2.33 -5.77
C ALA A 17 4.83 3.49 -6.50
N ALA A 18 6.16 3.47 -6.59
CA ALA A 18 6.92 4.49 -7.31
C ALA A 18 6.60 4.47 -8.81
N ALA A 19 6.53 3.29 -9.43
CA ALA A 19 6.18 3.14 -10.83
C ALA A 19 4.72 3.56 -11.12
N LEU A 20 3.79 3.20 -10.23
CA LEU A 20 2.40 3.62 -10.31
C LEU A 20 2.26 5.15 -10.17
N ALA A 21 3.01 5.76 -9.24
CA ALA A 21 3.04 7.22 -9.09
C ALA A 21 3.50 7.89 -10.38
N ALA A 22 4.59 7.40 -10.99
CA ALA A 22 5.10 7.90 -12.26
C ALA A 22 4.04 7.79 -13.38
N ARG A 23 3.41 6.62 -13.53
CA ARG A 23 2.35 6.39 -14.52
C ARG A 23 1.17 7.35 -14.34
N LEU A 24 0.75 7.58 -13.10
CA LEU A 24 -0.41 8.42 -12.77
C LEU A 24 -0.05 9.90 -12.60
N ARG A 25 1.21 10.30 -12.86
CA ARG A 25 1.73 11.67 -12.65
C ARG A 25 1.46 12.19 -11.23
N ALA A 26 1.58 11.30 -10.25
CA ALA A 26 1.38 11.56 -8.83
C ALA A 26 2.74 11.64 -8.11
N ARG A 27 2.75 12.23 -6.91
CA ARG A 27 3.88 12.10 -6.00
C ARG A 27 3.97 10.68 -5.44
N TYR A 28 5.19 10.24 -5.17
CA TYR A 28 5.48 9.02 -4.45
C TYR A 28 5.97 9.34 -3.04
N LEU A 29 5.55 8.54 -2.06
CA LEU A 29 6.02 8.60 -0.67
C LEU A 29 6.23 7.19 -0.11
N ASP A 30 7.42 6.90 0.41
CA ASP A 30 7.61 5.73 1.28
C ASP A 30 7.20 6.07 2.70
N THR A 31 6.12 5.46 3.19
CA THR A 31 5.58 5.79 4.51
C THR A 31 6.51 5.33 5.65
N ALA A 32 7.47 4.45 5.38
CA ALA A 32 8.48 4.08 6.37
C ALA A 32 9.33 5.30 6.78
N GLU A 33 9.53 6.27 5.88
CA GLU A 33 10.30 7.49 6.14
C GLU A 33 9.58 8.48 7.06
N LEU A 34 8.28 8.30 7.28
CA LEU A 34 7.47 9.16 8.16
C LEU A 34 7.60 8.79 9.64
N TYR A 35 8.18 7.63 9.98
CA TYR A 35 8.34 7.25 11.38
C TYR A 35 9.39 8.14 12.06
N PRO A 36 9.03 8.85 13.14
CA PRO A 36 10.03 9.58 13.90
C PRO A 36 10.96 8.60 14.63
N ALA A 37 12.22 9.00 14.83
CA ALA A 37 13.18 8.19 15.59
C ALA A 37 12.81 8.04 17.07
N ARG A 38 12.10 9.03 17.64
CA ARG A 38 11.62 9.03 19.03
C ARG A 38 10.44 9.98 19.21
N VAL A 39 9.65 9.73 20.23
CA VAL A 39 8.61 10.62 20.75
C VAL A 39 8.91 10.98 22.21
N ARG A 40 8.41 12.13 22.67
CA ARG A 40 8.59 12.56 24.07
C ARG A 40 7.84 11.61 25.02
N PRO A 41 8.38 11.28 26.20
CA PRO A 41 7.65 10.53 27.22
C PRO A 41 6.30 11.20 27.56
N GLY A 42 5.24 10.40 27.65
CA GLY A 42 3.86 10.89 27.84
C GLY A 42 3.21 11.55 26.62
N GLY A 43 3.88 11.53 25.46
CA GLY A 43 3.35 12.01 24.19
C GLY A 43 2.60 10.91 23.40
N PRO A 44 2.17 11.23 22.16
CA PRO A 44 1.53 10.26 21.28
C PRO A 44 2.47 9.10 20.95
N THR A 45 1.88 7.95 20.65
CA THR A 45 2.61 6.78 20.15
C THR A 45 3.27 7.08 18.81
N LEU A 46 4.34 6.34 18.48
CA LEU A 46 4.99 6.43 17.16
C LEU A 46 3.99 6.22 16.01
N GLY A 47 3.03 5.32 16.21
CA GLY A 47 1.99 5.00 15.24
C GLY A 47 0.98 6.11 15.03
N GLU A 48 0.70 6.94 16.03
CA GLU A 48 -0.16 8.13 15.91
C GLU A 48 0.57 9.25 15.18
N VAL A 49 1.83 9.53 15.54
CA VAL A 49 2.62 10.57 14.85
C VAL A 49 2.80 10.22 13.36
N TRP A 50 3.07 8.95 13.07
CA TRP A 50 3.14 8.45 11.70
C TRP A 50 1.82 8.65 10.93
N LEU A 51 0.67 8.37 11.57
CA LEU A 51 -0.64 8.52 10.95
C LEU A 51 -0.96 9.99 10.65
N GLU A 52 -0.64 10.91 11.57
CA GLU A 52 -0.80 12.35 11.34
C GLU A 52 0.10 12.85 10.21
N ALA A 53 1.36 12.40 10.17
CA ALA A 53 2.29 12.75 9.10
C ALA A 53 1.79 12.25 7.72
N LEU A 54 1.27 11.02 7.66
CA LEU A 54 0.67 10.46 6.46
C LEU A 54 -0.54 11.26 6.01
N ALA A 55 -1.45 11.59 6.93
CA ALA A 55 -2.64 12.38 6.64
C ALA A 55 -2.28 13.78 6.12
N LEU A 56 -1.31 14.44 6.76
CA LEU A 56 -0.80 15.73 6.32
C LEU A 56 -0.22 15.66 4.89
N ALA A 57 0.55 14.62 4.57
CA ALA A 57 1.09 14.42 3.22
C ALA A 57 -0.03 14.34 2.16
N PHE A 58 -1.09 13.56 2.44
CA PHE A 58 -2.26 13.44 1.55
C PHE A 58 -3.12 14.70 1.46
N THR A 59 -3.05 15.61 2.45
CA THR A 59 -3.72 16.91 2.40
C THR A 59 -2.94 17.92 1.55
N ARG A 60 -1.60 17.87 1.58
CA ARG A 60 -0.74 18.81 0.84
C ARG A 60 -0.65 18.48 -0.65
N GLU A 61 -0.72 17.19 -1.00
CA GLU A 61 -0.56 16.72 -2.37
C GLU A 61 -1.90 16.41 -3.03
N ARG A 62 -2.14 16.97 -4.22
CA ARG A 62 -3.37 16.71 -5.01
C ARG A 62 -3.45 15.25 -5.47
N ALA A 63 -2.31 14.64 -5.77
CA ALA A 63 -2.18 13.26 -6.19
C ALA A 63 -0.96 12.62 -5.53
N LEU A 64 -1.18 11.63 -4.67
CA LEU A 64 -0.14 10.93 -3.92
C LEU A 64 -0.38 9.42 -3.96
N VAL A 65 0.69 8.67 -4.21
CA VAL A 65 0.77 7.22 -4.05
C VAL A 65 1.79 6.93 -2.96
N ALA A 66 1.34 6.31 -1.89
CA ALA A 66 2.16 5.95 -0.75
C ALA A 66 2.45 4.44 -0.74
N SER A 67 3.67 4.01 -0.42
CA SER A 67 3.96 2.61 -0.10
C SER A 67 3.95 2.37 1.40
N SER A 68 3.34 1.28 1.82
CA SER A 68 3.38 0.76 3.19
C SER A 68 3.65 -0.74 3.16
N GLY A 69 4.26 -1.27 4.22
CA GLY A 69 4.19 -2.72 4.47
C GLY A 69 2.76 -3.15 4.83
N SER A 70 2.59 -4.42 5.20
CA SER A 70 1.31 -5.00 5.59
C SER A 70 0.58 -4.15 6.62
N LEU A 71 -0.69 -3.85 6.33
CA LEU A 71 -1.60 -3.12 7.19
C LEU A 71 -2.69 -4.07 7.69
N SER A 72 -2.96 -4.09 9.00
CA SER A 72 -4.18 -4.70 9.52
C SER A 72 -5.41 -3.89 9.12
N ARG A 73 -6.61 -4.48 9.18
CA ARG A 73 -7.85 -3.76 8.91
C ARG A 73 -8.04 -2.57 9.84
N ALA A 74 -7.77 -2.76 11.13
CA ALA A 74 -7.82 -1.68 12.12
C ALA A 74 -6.91 -0.50 11.73
N ARG A 75 -5.72 -0.78 11.17
CA ARG A 75 -4.81 0.27 10.69
C ARG A 75 -5.32 0.95 9.44
N ARG A 76 -5.92 0.21 8.50
CA ARG A 76 -6.56 0.77 7.29
C ARG A 76 -7.75 1.66 7.65
N ASP A 77 -8.56 1.27 8.63
CA ASP A 77 -9.69 2.07 9.13
C ASP A 77 -9.21 3.39 9.73
N LEU A 78 -8.13 3.38 10.51
CA LEU A 78 -7.50 4.60 11.01
C LEU A 78 -7.02 5.52 9.88
N ILE A 79 -6.44 4.96 8.80
CA ILE A 79 -6.04 5.73 7.62
C ILE A 79 -7.27 6.31 6.91
N ARG A 80 -8.34 5.53 6.70
CA ARG A 80 -9.58 5.99 6.07
C ARG A 80 -10.23 7.15 6.83
N ALA A 81 -10.22 7.07 8.17
CA ALA A 81 -10.78 8.11 9.03
C ALA A 81 -10.02 9.45 8.91
N ARG A 82 -8.70 9.40 8.62
CA ARG A 82 -7.85 10.59 8.51
C ARG A 82 -7.61 11.06 7.08
N VAL A 83 -7.79 10.18 6.10
CA VAL A 83 -7.54 10.42 4.68
C VAL A 83 -8.81 10.10 3.89
N PRO A 84 -9.77 11.03 3.81
CA PRO A 84 -11.00 10.81 3.06
C PRO A 84 -10.73 10.48 1.58
N GLY A 85 -11.37 9.42 1.10
CA GLY A 85 -11.25 8.93 -0.27
C GLY A 85 -9.91 8.24 -0.58
N VAL A 86 -9.19 7.76 0.44
CA VAL A 86 -8.05 6.86 0.23
C VAL A 86 -8.51 5.54 -0.39
N VAL A 87 -7.71 5.02 -1.31
CA VAL A 87 -7.90 3.72 -1.96
C VAL A 87 -6.68 2.84 -1.70
N PHE A 88 -6.89 1.57 -1.36
CA PHE A 88 -5.82 0.62 -1.11
C PHE A 88 -5.53 -0.25 -2.34
N VAL A 89 -4.25 -0.49 -2.61
CA VAL A 89 -3.79 -1.48 -3.57
C VAL A 89 -3.02 -2.54 -2.78
N GLU A 90 -3.62 -3.70 -2.57
CA GLU A 90 -2.97 -4.83 -1.89
C GLU A 90 -2.23 -5.68 -2.91
N LEU A 91 -0.90 -5.74 -2.80
CA LEU A 91 -0.09 -6.72 -3.51
C LEU A 91 -0.15 -8.05 -2.78
N VAL A 92 -0.60 -9.08 -3.49
CA VAL A 92 -0.70 -10.45 -3.01
C VAL A 92 0.46 -11.24 -3.61
N VAL A 93 1.26 -11.85 -2.74
CA VAL A 93 2.33 -12.76 -3.15
C VAL A 93 1.81 -14.17 -2.94
N ASP A 94 1.87 -14.99 -3.97
CA ASP A 94 1.66 -16.43 -3.83
C ASP A 94 2.99 -17.06 -3.37
N ASP A 95 2.94 -17.76 -2.24
CA ASP A 95 4.08 -18.50 -1.66
C ASP A 95 4.68 -19.52 -2.65
N GLN A 96 3.92 -19.96 -3.66
CA GLN A 96 4.38 -20.93 -4.67
C GLN A 96 4.89 -20.31 -5.97
N ALA A 97 4.57 -19.04 -6.27
CA ALA A 97 4.79 -18.44 -7.59
C ALA A 97 5.82 -17.31 -7.64
N ALA A 98 6.31 -16.82 -6.50
CA ALA A 98 7.24 -15.69 -6.49
C ALA A 98 8.60 -16.08 -7.10
N PRO A 99 9.01 -15.55 -8.28
CA PRO A 99 10.41 -15.64 -8.68
C PRO A 99 11.24 -14.93 -7.59
N PRO A 100 12.49 -15.34 -7.34
CA PRO A 100 13.30 -14.74 -6.31
C PRO A 100 13.65 -13.30 -6.69
N ARG A 101 12.74 -12.34 -6.45
CA ARG A 101 13.00 -10.89 -6.45
C ARG A 101 13.80 -10.48 -5.20
N ARG A 102 14.53 -11.42 -4.59
CA ARG A 102 15.44 -11.16 -3.48
C ARG A 102 16.66 -10.44 -4.02
N SER A 103 16.77 -9.16 -3.68
CA SER A 103 18.08 -8.56 -3.50
C SER A 103 18.86 -9.42 -2.49
N ARG A 104 19.99 -10.01 -2.92
CA ARG A 104 20.90 -10.79 -2.06
C ARG A 104 21.48 -9.98 -0.88
N TRP A 105 21.20 -8.67 -0.82
CA TRP A 105 21.87 -7.72 0.07
C TRP A 105 21.08 -7.32 1.33
N ARG A 106 19.80 -7.69 1.46
CA ARG A 106 19.03 -7.43 2.69
C ARG A 106 18.79 -8.72 3.47
N ARG A 107 19.64 -8.98 4.48
CA ARG A 107 19.25 -9.85 5.60
C ARG A 107 18.18 -9.11 6.39
N ALA A 108 16.92 -9.34 6.07
CA ALA A 108 15.81 -8.84 6.89
C ALA A 108 15.91 -9.51 8.27
N LYS A 109 16.01 -8.72 9.33
CA LYS A 109 15.79 -9.24 10.68
C LYS A 109 14.35 -9.79 10.75
N PRO A 110 14.08 -10.88 11.48
CA PRO A 110 12.71 -11.31 11.73
C PRO A 110 12.06 -10.22 12.60
N VAL A 111 11.30 -9.34 11.97
CA VAL A 111 10.39 -8.42 12.67
C VAL A 111 9.07 -9.14 12.70
N GLU A 112 8.54 -9.38 13.90
CA GLU A 112 7.18 -9.86 14.10
C GLU A 112 6.24 -8.87 13.42
N ARG A 113 5.53 -9.34 12.38
CA ARG A 113 4.61 -8.52 11.59
C ARG A 113 3.19 -9.01 11.84
N PRO A 114 2.22 -8.09 11.91
CA PRO A 114 0.83 -8.48 12.01
C PRO A 114 0.47 -9.39 10.83
N ALA A 115 -0.42 -10.36 11.09
CA ALA A 115 -0.94 -11.23 10.06
C ALA A 115 -1.52 -10.40 8.90
N ILE A 116 -1.32 -10.87 7.68
CA ILE A 116 -1.89 -10.23 6.50
C ILE A 116 -3.40 -10.43 6.56
N GLU A 117 -4.13 -9.35 6.84
CA GLU A 117 -5.58 -9.32 6.74
C GLU A 117 -5.93 -8.83 5.32
N PRO A 118 -6.53 -9.68 4.46
CA PRO A 118 -6.98 -9.27 3.14
C PRO A 118 -7.86 -8.02 3.18
N LEU A 119 -7.86 -7.22 2.11
CA LEU A 119 -8.86 -6.17 1.93
C LEU A 119 -10.27 -6.78 1.97
N ALA A 120 -11.12 -6.26 2.84
CA ALA A 120 -12.52 -6.62 2.91
C ALA A 120 -13.32 -5.90 1.81
N GLY A 121 -14.48 -6.44 1.44
CA GLY A 121 -15.30 -5.92 0.34
C GLY A 121 -15.86 -4.50 0.54
N ASP A 122 -15.88 -4.00 1.79
CA ASP A 122 -16.30 -2.65 2.16
C ASP A 122 -15.15 -1.62 2.13
N GLU A 123 -13.93 -2.06 1.85
CA GLU A 123 -12.74 -1.21 1.78
C GLU A 123 -12.50 -0.77 0.32
N PRO A 124 -12.43 0.55 0.03
CA PRO A 124 -12.10 1.03 -1.31
C PRO A 124 -10.70 0.54 -1.69
N GLY A 125 -10.61 -0.36 -2.65
CA GLY A 125 -9.34 -0.93 -3.02
C GLY A 125 -9.42 -2.08 -4.00
N VAL A 126 -8.24 -2.54 -4.40
CA VAL A 126 -8.04 -3.68 -5.31
C VAL A 126 -6.92 -4.57 -4.79
N ARG A 127 -7.06 -5.87 -5.02
CA ARG A 127 -6.04 -6.88 -4.71
C ARG A 127 -5.40 -7.31 -6.02
N ILE A 128 -4.08 -7.35 -6.09
CA ILE A 128 -3.31 -7.61 -7.31
C ILE A 128 -2.20 -8.60 -7.01
N ALA A 129 -2.14 -9.67 -7.80
CA ALA A 129 -1.04 -10.62 -7.73
C ALA A 129 0.29 -9.96 -8.15
N ASP A 130 1.34 -10.15 -7.35
CA ASP A 130 2.72 -9.74 -7.65
C ASP A 130 3.45 -10.86 -8.42
N ASP A 131 2.88 -11.25 -9.56
CA ASP A 131 3.21 -12.45 -10.33
C ASP A 131 3.77 -12.17 -11.74
N ALA A 132 3.75 -10.91 -12.17
CA ALA A 132 4.15 -10.49 -13.50
C ALA A 132 5.32 -9.50 -13.48
N ASP A 133 5.71 -8.99 -14.65
CA ASP A 133 6.63 -7.87 -14.75
C ASP A 133 6.00 -6.57 -14.21
N LEU A 134 6.84 -5.61 -13.85
CA LEU A 134 6.44 -4.35 -13.21
C LEU A 134 5.45 -3.55 -14.07
N ALA A 135 5.65 -3.50 -15.39
CA ALA A 135 4.78 -2.72 -16.27
C ALA A 135 3.38 -3.34 -16.30
N SER A 136 3.29 -4.66 -16.43
CA SER A 136 2.02 -5.39 -16.39
C SER A 136 1.27 -5.21 -15.07
N ILE A 137 1.96 -5.25 -13.92
CA ILE A 137 1.34 -4.99 -12.61
C ILE A 137 0.80 -3.57 -12.53
N VAL A 138 1.62 -2.58 -12.89
CA VAL A 138 1.25 -1.16 -12.81
C VAL A 138 0.08 -0.82 -13.74
N ASP A 139 0.06 -1.41 -14.94
CA ASP A 139 -1.01 -1.21 -15.91
C ASP A 139 -2.32 -1.83 -15.44
N ARG A 140 -2.29 -3.04 -14.88
CA ARG A 140 -3.45 -3.68 -14.23
C ARG A 140 -4.02 -2.80 -13.12
N ILE A 141 -3.17 -2.29 -12.23
CA ILE A 141 -3.59 -1.39 -11.14
C ILE A 141 -4.27 -0.13 -11.72
N ALA A 142 -3.63 0.54 -12.67
CA ALA A 142 -4.16 1.78 -13.24
C ALA A 142 -5.51 1.58 -13.95
N GLN A 143 -5.69 0.47 -14.66
CA GLN A 143 -6.94 0.11 -15.31
C GLN A 143 -8.07 -0.10 -14.30
N LEU A 144 -7.82 -0.88 -13.24
CA LEU A 144 -8.82 -1.15 -12.21
C LEU A 144 -9.22 0.12 -11.44
N LEU A 145 -8.26 0.98 -11.11
CA LEU A 145 -8.53 2.25 -10.43
C LEU A 145 -9.31 3.23 -11.32
N SER A 146 -9.15 3.15 -12.64
CA SER A 146 -9.92 3.95 -13.60
C SER A 146 -11.33 3.38 -13.80
N GLY A 147 -11.49 2.05 -13.77
CA GLY A 147 -12.76 1.34 -13.88
C GLY A 147 -13.63 1.43 -12.62
N ALA A 148 -13.03 1.50 -11.42
CA ALA A 148 -13.74 1.69 -10.16
C ALA A 148 -14.42 3.06 -10.03
N GLY A 149 -14.10 4.02 -10.91
CA GLY A 149 -14.84 5.29 -11.06
C GLY A 149 -16.18 5.15 -11.80
N GLN A 150 -16.55 3.94 -12.24
CA GLN A 150 -17.81 3.56 -12.87
C GLN A 150 -18.40 2.38 -12.09
N ASP A 151 -19.05 2.69 -10.95
CA ASP A 151 -19.97 1.86 -10.16
C ASP A 151 -19.98 0.33 -10.45
N GLN A 152 -19.11 -0.45 -9.79
CA GLN A 152 -19.32 -1.90 -9.67
C GLN A 152 -18.54 -2.57 -8.50
N PRO A 153 -19.16 -3.53 -7.77
CA PRO A 153 -18.53 -4.21 -6.64
C PRO A 153 -17.40 -5.16 -7.08
N VAL A 154 -16.40 -5.29 -6.20
CA VAL A 154 -15.14 -6.05 -6.37
C VAL A 154 -15.39 -7.49 -6.81
N ARG A 155 -14.89 -7.86 -7.99
CA ARG A 155 -14.81 -9.26 -8.44
C ARG A 155 -13.44 -9.83 -8.07
N ASP A 156 -13.46 -10.90 -7.29
CA ASP A 156 -12.31 -11.77 -7.05
C ASP A 156 -11.89 -12.41 -8.39
N GLN A 157 -10.68 -12.12 -8.85
CA GLN A 157 -10.10 -12.70 -10.06
C GLN A 157 -8.90 -13.61 -9.72
N SER A 158 -8.92 -14.20 -8.54
CA SER A 158 -8.06 -15.34 -8.21
C SER A 158 -8.68 -16.58 -8.85
N LEU A 159 -8.29 -16.89 -10.10
CA LEU A 159 -8.35 -18.19 -10.80
C LEU A 159 -8.46 -17.96 -12.31
N ARG A 160 -7.31 -17.86 -13.00
CA ARG A 160 -7.10 -18.37 -14.37
C ARG A 160 -5.63 -18.34 -14.75
#